data_AF-A0A1M4ZDT3-F1
#
_entry.id   AF-A0A1M4ZDT3-F1
#
_cell.length_a   1.000
_cell.length_b   1.000
_cell.length_c   1.000
_cell.angle_alpha   90.00
_cell.angle_beta   90.00
_cell.angle_gamma   90.00
#
_symmetry.space_group_name_H-M   'P 1'
#
loop_
_entity.id
_entity.type
_entity.pdbx_description
1 polymer ?
#
loop_
_entity_poly.entity_id
_entity_poly.type
_entity_poly.pdbx_seq_one_letter_code
_entity_poly.pdbx_strand_id
1 'polypeptide(L)'
;MKRNPLFLLLLFGTFILCLPHPAQSLTLTFGDTHNYWPGWGNGSRDDSQDTIGDPDFTGGTITVEGAFLKQITFSFKEWESGTTWGKLHPGDLFLDVDSDDQWEYVVYSGNWSLYSVDLPLNSATGYLTSGRDNQGYWAGYLIRDDHPIGLGEQPADSALLGTVEFTGWRTPELTFDFGSSIALTLPTDLTLGFTVNCANDVVYETVRVHTPEPASMLLLGTGLVGLAGWAKRRKGQKPQA
;
A
#
# COMPACT_ATOMS: atom_id res chain seq x y z
N MET A 1 2.15 -58.19 -12.89
CA MET A 1 1.55 -57.06 -12.16
C MET A 1 0.74 -56.22 -13.13
N LYS A 2 -0.58 -56.05 -12.91
CA LYS A 2 -1.41 -55.18 -13.76
C LYS A 2 -1.23 -53.73 -13.30
N ARG A 3 -0.68 -52.87 -14.16
CA ARG A 3 -0.54 -51.42 -13.89
C ARG A 3 -1.94 -50.82 -13.81
N ASN A 4 -2.26 -50.16 -12.71
CA ASN A 4 -3.56 -49.51 -12.52
C ASN A 4 -3.47 -48.07 -13.06
N PRO A 5 -4.12 -47.73 -14.19
CA PRO A 5 -4.01 -46.40 -14.81
C PRO A 5 -4.47 -45.27 -13.88
N LEU A 6 -5.33 -45.58 -12.91
CA LEU A 6 -5.77 -44.64 -11.88
C LEU A 6 -4.62 -44.13 -11.01
N PHE A 7 -3.63 -44.98 -10.70
CA PHE A 7 -2.49 -44.60 -9.88
C PHE A 7 -1.59 -43.60 -10.61
N LEU A 8 -1.38 -43.78 -11.92
CA LEU A 8 -0.63 -42.83 -12.75
C LEU A 8 -1.35 -41.48 -12.88
N LEU A 9 -2.68 -41.48 -13.03
CA LEU A 9 -3.47 -40.24 -13.05
C LEU A 9 -3.42 -39.48 -11.73
N LEU A 10 -3.46 -40.19 -10.60
CA LEU A 10 -3.31 -39.57 -9.27
C LEU A 10 -1.90 -38.99 -9.09
N LEU A 11 -0.86 -39.73 -9.48
CA LEU A 11 0.52 -39.27 -9.36
C LEU A 11 0.77 -38.04 -10.25
N PHE A 12 0.24 -38.04 -11.47
CA PHE A 12 0.32 -36.91 -12.40
C PHE A 12 -0.47 -35.70 -11.90
N GLY A 13 -1.67 -35.91 -11.36
CA GLY A 13 -2.46 -34.84 -10.74
C GLY A 13 -1.77 -34.22 -9.53
N THR A 14 -1.11 -35.04 -8.70
CA THR A 14 -0.30 -34.54 -7.57
C THR A 14 0.88 -33.72 -8.06
N PHE A 15 1.54 -34.16 -9.14
CA PHE A 15 2.67 -33.44 -9.73
C PHE A 15 2.27 -32.07 -10.30
N ILE A 16 1.09 -31.97 -10.92
CA ILE A 16 0.53 -30.69 -11.40
C ILE A 16 0.22 -29.75 -10.23
N LEU A 17 -0.32 -30.28 -9.14
CA LEU A 17 -0.64 -29.47 -7.94
C LEU A 17 0.61 -28.98 -7.19
N CYS A 18 1.76 -29.63 -7.38
CA CYS A 18 3.04 -29.22 -6.82
C CYS A 18 3.83 -28.26 -7.71
N LEU A 19 3.31 -27.88 -8.88
CA LEU A 19 3.97 -26.86 -9.69
C LEU A 19 3.96 -25.52 -8.94
N PRO A 20 5.08 -24.76 -8.96
CA PRO A 20 5.09 -23.43 -8.39
C PRO A 20 4.04 -22.60 -9.12
N HIS A 21 3.05 -22.13 -8.37
CA HIS A 21 2.07 -21.21 -8.91
C HIS A 21 2.73 -19.83 -8.93
N PRO A 22 2.61 -19.07 -10.03
CA PRO A 22 3.07 -17.69 -10.03
C PRO A 22 2.39 -16.96 -8.88
N ALA A 23 3.14 -16.12 -8.17
CA ALA A 23 2.58 -15.30 -7.12
C ALA A 23 1.44 -14.48 -7.73
N GLN A 24 0.24 -14.62 -7.19
CA GLN A 24 -0.90 -13.86 -7.67
C GLN A 24 -0.71 -12.41 -7.27
N SER A 25 -0.90 -11.52 -8.24
CA SER A 25 -1.02 -10.10 -7.99
C SER A 25 -2.40 -9.80 -7.42
N LEU A 26 -2.45 -9.05 -6.32
CA LEU A 26 -3.65 -8.58 -5.65
C LEU A 26 -3.61 -7.05 -5.68
N THR A 27 -4.64 -6.44 -6.27
CA THR A 27 -4.84 -4.99 -6.24
C THR A 27 -5.89 -4.66 -5.19
N LEU A 28 -5.50 -3.85 -4.21
CA LEU A 28 -6.34 -3.29 -3.16
C LEU A 28 -6.63 -1.83 -3.49
N THR A 29 -7.80 -1.34 -3.11
CA THR A 29 -8.17 0.08 -3.26
C THR A 29 -8.22 0.75 -1.90
N PHE A 30 -7.77 1.98 -1.81
CA PHE A 30 -7.96 2.84 -0.64
C PHE A 30 -8.70 4.12 -1.04
N GLY A 31 -9.40 4.72 -0.09
CA GLY A 31 -10.15 5.96 -0.30
C GLY A 31 -9.33 7.18 0.09
N ASP A 32 -10.03 8.28 0.33
CA ASP A 32 -9.47 9.45 0.99
C ASP A 32 -10.45 9.87 2.08
N THR A 33 -10.14 9.50 3.33
CA THR A 33 -11.10 9.61 4.44
C THR A 33 -10.60 10.45 5.60
N HIS A 34 -9.43 11.07 5.45
CA HIS A 34 -8.74 11.77 6.53
C HIS A 34 -8.33 13.18 6.11
N ASN A 35 -8.91 14.18 6.78
CA ASN A 35 -8.46 15.57 6.59
C ASN A 35 -7.02 15.82 7.12
N TYR A 36 -6.54 14.99 8.05
CA TYR A 36 -5.25 15.11 8.74
C TYR A 36 -4.67 13.73 9.05
N TRP A 37 -3.35 13.66 9.08
CA TRP A 37 -2.68 12.56 9.79
C TRP A 37 -3.03 12.62 11.29
N PRO A 38 -3.21 11.47 11.97
CA PRO A 38 -3.54 11.44 13.38
C PRO A 38 -2.58 12.28 14.23
N GLY A 39 -3.12 13.21 15.02
CA GLY A 39 -2.35 14.08 15.91
C GLY A 39 -1.86 15.40 15.29
N TRP A 40 -2.07 15.64 14.00
CA TRP A 40 -1.58 16.84 13.29
C TRP A 40 -2.62 17.94 13.07
N GLY A 41 -3.85 17.76 13.56
CA GLY A 41 -4.84 18.84 13.60
C GLY A 41 -4.37 19.97 14.52
N ASN A 42 -4.53 21.21 14.08
CA ASN A 42 -3.97 22.39 14.76
C ASN A 42 -5.04 23.37 15.30
N GLY A 43 -6.32 23.01 15.18
CA GLY A 43 -7.46 23.81 15.61
C GLY A 43 -7.79 24.98 14.67
N SER A 44 -7.20 25.02 13.47
CA SER A 44 -7.51 26.01 12.45
C SER A 44 -8.89 25.75 11.81
N ARG A 45 -9.31 26.67 10.95
CA ARG A 45 -10.55 26.50 10.16
C ARG A 45 -10.45 25.32 9.19
N ASP A 46 -9.24 24.92 8.82
CA ASP A 46 -8.99 23.95 7.78
C ASP A 46 -9.04 22.51 8.31
N ASP A 47 -9.13 22.34 9.63
CA ASP A 47 -9.36 21.07 10.32
C ASP A 47 -10.64 20.34 9.88
N SER A 48 -11.63 21.11 9.45
CA SER A 48 -12.91 20.60 8.95
C SER A 48 -12.99 20.38 7.44
N GLN A 49 -11.92 20.73 6.71
CA GLN A 49 -11.86 20.65 5.25
C GLN A 49 -10.98 19.48 4.83
N ASP A 50 -11.53 18.65 3.97
CA ASP A 50 -10.85 17.54 3.30
C ASP A 50 -9.72 18.09 2.40
N THR A 51 -10.10 18.93 1.44
CA THR A 51 -9.19 19.60 0.50
C THR A 51 -9.18 21.12 0.70
N ILE A 52 -7.99 21.73 0.69
CA ILE A 52 -7.76 23.17 0.66
C ILE A 52 -7.21 23.58 -0.72
N GLY A 53 -8.05 23.78 -1.71
CA GLY A 53 -7.61 24.11 -3.07
C GLY A 53 -7.24 22.87 -3.89
N ASP A 54 -6.08 22.88 -4.57
CA ASP A 54 -5.61 21.76 -5.39
C ASP A 54 -4.24 21.25 -4.90
N PRO A 55 -3.91 19.95 -5.02
CA PRO A 55 -4.75 18.86 -5.56
C PRO A 55 -5.82 18.34 -4.59
N ASP A 56 -6.88 17.72 -5.14
CA ASP A 56 -7.97 16.97 -4.47
C ASP A 56 -7.72 15.46 -4.69
N PHE A 57 -7.28 14.75 -3.65
CA PHE A 57 -7.06 13.31 -3.69
C PHE A 57 -8.41 12.58 -3.62
N THR A 58 -8.47 11.41 -4.24
CA THR A 58 -9.70 10.59 -4.27
C THR A 58 -9.46 9.17 -3.75
N GLY A 59 -8.25 8.92 -3.26
CA GLY A 59 -7.72 7.63 -2.86
C GLY A 59 -6.75 7.06 -3.88
N GLY A 60 -6.84 5.75 -4.12
CA GLY A 60 -5.88 5.08 -4.99
C GLY A 60 -5.90 3.57 -4.91
N THR A 61 -4.81 2.97 -5.39
CA THR A 61 -4.62 1.51 -5.40
C THR A 61 -3.25 1.09 -4.92
N ILE A 62 -3.19 -0.11 -4.35
CA ILE A 62 -1.98 -0.79 -3.92
C ILE A 62 -1.95 -2.13 -4.61
N THR A 63 -0.86 -2.42 -5.32
CA THR A 63 -0.64 -3.73 -5.95
C THR A 63 0.43 -4.48 -5.16
N VAL A 64 0.07 -5.69 -4.72
CA VAL A 64 0.97 -6.62 -4.04
C VAL A 64 1.10 -7.90 -4.85
N GLU A 65 2.27 -8.52 -4.85
CA GLU A 65 2.50 -9.83 -5.47
C GLU A 65 2.98 -10.81 -4.41
N GLY A 66 2.12 -11.78 -4.06
CA GLY A 66 2.34 -12.61 -2.88
C GLY A 66 2.26 -11.76 -1.60
N ALA A 67 3.39 -11.59 -0.90
CA ALA A 67 3.49 -10.72 0.27
C ALA A 67 4.30 -9.44 0.00
N PHE A 68 4.70 -9.19 -1.24
CA PHE A 68 5.59 -8.09 -1.57
C PHE A 68 4.82 -6.91 -2.15
N LEU A 69 5.07 -5.70 -1.63
CA LEU A 69 4.59 -4.47 -2.24
C LEU A 69 5.22 -4.27 -3.61
N LYS A 70 4.40 -3.99 -4.63
CA LYS A 70 4.86 -3.72 -6.00
C LYS A 70 4.64 -2.28 -6.41
N GLN A 71 3.45 -1.76 -6.15
CA GLN A 71 3.08 -0.44 -6.65
C GLN A 71 2.07 0.22 -5.72
N ILE A 72 2.21 1.53 -5.55
CA ILE A 72 1.19 2.40 -4.95
C ILE A 72 0.85 3.46 -6.00
N THR A 73 -0.43 3.63 -6.28
CA THR A 73 -0.94 4.65 -7.18
C THR A 73 -1.95 5.51 -6.44
N PHE A 74 -1.70 6.81 -6.37
CA PHE A 74 -2.65 7.82 -5.87
C PHE A 74 -3.44 8.37 -7.05
N SER A 75 -4.72 8.66 -6.83
CA SER A 75 -5.63 9.23 -7.83
C SER A 75 -6.13 10.60 -7.39
N PHE A 76 -6.14 11.54 -8.33
CA PHE A 76 -6.71 12.87 -8.15
C PHE A 76 -8.01 13.01 -8.92
N LYS A 77 -8.89 13.85 -8.42
CA LYS A 77 -10.12 14.22 -9.13
C LYS A 77 -9.83 14.94 -10.44
N GLU A 78 -8.91 15.89 -10.39
CA GLU A 78 -8.44 16.62 -11.55
C GLU A 78 -7.00 17.07 -11.36
N TRP A 79 -6.27 17.08 -12.47
CA TRP A 79 -4.97 17.74 -12.56
C TRP A 79 -5.14 18.99 -13.42
N GLU A 80 -4.89 20.16 -12.83
CA GLU A 80 -4.89 21.52 -13.44
C GLU A 80 -6.22 22.25 -13.72
N SER A 81 -6.29 23.48 -13.20
CA SER A 81 -6.51 24.68 -14.03
C SER A 81 -5.82 25.99 -13.55
N GLY A 82 -5.02 25.97 -12.48
CA GLY A 82 -4.55 27.19 -11.77
C GLY A 82 -3.08 27.63 -11.95
N THR A 83 -2.72 28.79 -11.37
CA THR A 83 -1.34 29.36 -11.36
C THR A 83 -0.45 28.84 -10.22
N THR A 84 -1.00 28.03 -9.32
CA THR A 84 -0.37 27.39 -8.14
C THR A 84 0.66 26.32 -8.49
N TRP A 85 0.48 25.63 -9.62
CA TRP A 85 1.22 24.40 -9.96
C TRP A 85 2.72 24.56 -10.20
N GLY A 86 3.21 25.80 -10.40
CA GLY A 86 4.64 26.07 -10.44
C GLY A 86 5.34 25.93 -9.08
N LYS A 87 4.57 25.91 -7.99
CA LYS A 87 5.07 25.81 -6.61
C LYS A 87 4.87 24.44 -5.96
N LEU A 88 4.02 23.60 -6.55
CA LEU A 88 3.71 22.29 -6.01
C LEU A 88 4.85 21.32 -6.29
N HIS A 89 5.13 20.51 -5.29
CA HIS A 89 6.09 19.41 -5.34
C HIS A 89 5.51 18.22 -4.57
N PRO A 90 5.82 17.00 -4.99
CA PRO A 90 5.45 15.81 -4.22
C PRO A 90 6.16 15.85 -2.86
N GLY A 91 5.46 15.41 -1.81
CA GLY A 91 6.09 15.13 -0.52
C GLY A 91 6.71 13.74 -0.49
N ASP A 92 7.15 13.33 0.70
CA ASP A 92 7.61 11.96 0.92
C ASP A 92 6.42 11.01 1.13
N LEU A 93 6.59 9.75 0.76
CA LEU A 93 5.61 8.67 1.02
C LEU A 93 6.06 7.87 2.23
N PHE A 94 5.27 7.87 3.29
CA PHE A 94 5.51 7.12 4.52
C PHE A 94 4.72 5.82 4.53
N LEU A 95 5.32 4.75 5.05
CA LEU A 95 4.73 3.42 5.12
C LEU A 95 4.93 2.85 6.51
N ASP A 96 3.83 2.41 7.10
CA ASP A 96 3.75 1.66 8.36
C ASP A 96 3.19 0.28 8.01
N VAL A 97 3.97 -0.77 8.27
CA VAL A 97 3.67 -2.15 7.82
C VAL A 97 3.08 -3.04 8.91
N ASP A 98 2.86 -2.52 10.12
CA ASP A 98 2.27 -3.28 11.22
C ASP A 98 1.20 -2.53 12.04
N SER A 99 0.90 -1.29 11.64
CA SER A 99 -0.12 -0.40 12.21
C SER A 99 0.11 -0.07 13.68
N ASP A 100 1.36 0.21 14.07
CA ASP A 100 1.76 0.54 15.44
C ASP A 100 1.95 2.05 15.72
N ASP A 101 1.50 2.91 14.78
CA ASP A 101 1.67 4.37 14.79
C ASP A 101 3.15 4.82 14.68
N GLN A 102 4.02 3.98 14.13
CA GLN A 102 5.39 4.31 13.72
C GLN A 102 5.56 4.05 12.23
N TRP A 103 6.36 4.89 11.58
CA TRP A 103 6.75 4.65 10.20
C TRP A 103 8.01 3.81 10.18
N GLU A 104 7.98 2.67 9.49
CA GLU A 104 9.16 1.83 9.26
C GLU A 104 9.88 2.22 7.97
N TYR A 105 9.17 2.82 7.01
CA TYR A 105 9.74 3.16 5.73
C TYR A 105 9.27 4.51 5.19
N VAL A 106 10.14 5.07 4.35
CA VAL A 106 9.86 6.31 3.63
C VAL A 106 10.46 6.27 2.23
N VAL A 107 9.69 6.67 1.23
CA VAL A 107 10.22 7.03 -0.10
C VAL A 107 10.54 8.51 -0.08
N TYR A 108 11.83 8.83 -0.02
CA TYR A 108 12.31 10.21 0.09
C TYR A 108 12.24 10.92 -1.27
N SER A 109 11.44 11.97 -1.37
CA SER A 109 11.16 12.70 -2.62
C SER A 109 12.38 13.41 -3.21
N GLY A 110 13.41 13.67 -2.40
CA GLY A 110 14.65 14.30 -2.86
C GLY A 110 15.46 13.43 -3.85
N ASN A 111 15.31 12.11 -3.80
CA ASN A 111 16.04 11.18 -4.66
C ASN A 111 15.27 9.89 -5.01
N TRP A 112 13.99 9.81 -4.67
CA TRP A 112 13.12 8.66 -4.90
C TRP A 112 13.66 7.33 -4.36
N SER A 113 14.37 7.39 -3.24
CA SER A 113 14.94 6.21 -2.60
C SER A 113 14.09 5.77 -1.41
N LEU A 114 13.96 4.46 -1.24
CA LEU A 114 13.31 3.85 -0.10
C LEU A 114 14.32 3.68 1.04
N TYR A 115 14.00 4.24 2.20
CA TYR A 115 14.79 4.11 3.42
C TYR A 115 14.00 3.40 4.50
N SER A 116 14.69 2.63 5.35
CA SER A 116 14.14 2.22 6.66
C SER A 116 14.27 3.35 7.66
N VAL A 117 13.21 3.63 8.41
CA VAL A 117 13.17 4.65 9.45
C VAL A 117 12.56 4.09 10.73
N ASP A 118 12.71 4.83 11.81
CA ASP A 118 12.06 4.61 13.11
C ASP A 118 11.53 5.99 13.52
N LEU A 119 10.33 6.30 13.04
CA LEU A 119 9.75 7.64 13.17
C LEU A 119 8.31 7.56 13.69
N PRO A 120 8.05 7.99 14.93
CA PRO A 120 6.70 8.09 15.45
C PRO A 120 5.82 9.01 14.60
N LEU A 121 4.57 8.61 14.36
CA LEU A 121 3.58 9.36 13.61
C LEU A 121 3.42 10.81 14.11
N ASN A 122 3.51 11.01 15.42
CA ASN A 122 3.33 12.30 16.09
C ASN A 122 4.65 13.02 16.44
N SER A 123 5.77 12.66 15.80
CA SER A 123 7.07 13.26 16.08
C SER A 123 7.08 14.77 15.78
N ALA A 124 7.34 15.60 16.79
CA ALA A 124 7.37 17.06 16.61
C ALA A 124 8.60 17.58 15.85
N THR A 125 9.65 16.77 15.71
CA THR A 125 10.94 17.19 15.11
C THR A 125 11.38 16.33 13.95
N GLY A 126 10.68 15.22 13.68
CA GLY A 126 11.07 14.28 12.62
C GLY A 126 10.59 14.68 11.22
N TYR A 127 9.70 15.67 11.12
CA TYR A 127 9.11 16.07 9.85
C TYR A 127 9.55 17.47 9.39
N LEU A 128 9.65 17.60 8.07
CA LEU A 128 9.50 18.86 7.37
C LEU A 128 8.00 19.16 7.25
N THR A 129 7.60 20.38 7.57
CA THR A 129 6.19 20.81 7.51
C THR A 129 5.92 21.77 6.35
N SER A 130 4.66 21.84 5.92
CA SER A 130 4.16 22.71 4.85
C SER A 130 4.37 24.21 5.10
N GLY A 131 4.56 24.64 6.35
CA GLY A 131 4.66 26.05 6.73
C GLY A 131 3.29 26.64 7.06
N ARG A 132 3.08 27.93 6.79
CA ARG A 132 1.84 28.63 7.17
C ARG A 132 1.15 29.31 5.99
N ASP A 133 -0.18 29.31 6.06
CA ASP A 133 -1.11 29.88 5.11
C ASP A 133 -0.76 31.35 4.88
N ASN A 134 -0.75 31.71 3.59
CA ASN A 134 -0.54 33.06 3.08
C ASN A 134 0.74 33.73 3.62
N GLN A 135 1.75 32.95 3.97
CA GLN A 135 3.03 33.42 4.52
C GLN A 135 4.22 32.81 3.79
N GLY A 136 5.34 33.55 3.76
CA GLY A 136 6.61 33.06 3.21
C GLY A 136 6.49 32.54 1.78
N TYR A 137 6.86 31.27 1.58
CA TYR A 137 6.77 30.59 0.28
C TYR A 137 5.33 30.51 -0.26
N TRP A 138 4.34 30.49 0.64
CA TRP A 138 2.91 30.37 0.33
C TRP A 138 2.16 31.70 0.32
N ALA A 139 2.84 32.85 0.32
CA ALA A 139 2.18 34.14 0.17
C ALA A 139 1.27 34.17 -1.08
N GLY A 140 -0.02 34.47 -0.87
CA GLY A 140 -1.06 34.47 -1.90
C GLY A 140 -1.79 33.14 -2.12
N TYR A 141 -1.50 32.10 -1.33
CA TYR A 141 -2.05 30.75 -1.48
C TYR A 141 -2.53 30.20 -0.14
N LEU A 142 -3.61 29.43 -0.19
CA LEU A 142 -4.11 28.66 0.96
C LEU A 142 -3.41 27.31 1.01
N ILE A 143 -2.96 26.94 2.20
CA ILE A 143 -2.31 25.66 2.48
C ILE A 143 -2.79 25.09 3.81
N ARG A 144 -2.48 23.82 4.08
CA ARG A 144 -2.71 23.24 5.41
C ARG A 144 -1.54 23.59 6.31
N ASP A 145 -1.81 24.32 7.39
CA ASP A 145 -0.79 24.85 8.27
C ASP A 145 -0.03 23.79 9.06
N ASP A 146 1.30 23.89 9.02
CA ASP A 146 2.25 23.15 9.86
C ASP A 146 2.04 21.62 9.81
N HIS A 147 1.56 21.08 8.69
CA HIS A 147 1.34 19.65 8.46
C HIS A 147 2.60 18.96 7.92
N PRO A 148 2.89 17.70 8.30
CA PRO A 148 3.99 16.93 7.72
C PRO A 148 3.86 16.80 6.21
N ILE A 149 4.95 17.04 5.50
CA ILE A 149 5.06 16.87 4.05
C ILE A 149 6.25 16.00 3.64
N GLY A 150 7.15 15.70 4.58
CA GLY A 150 8.35 14.92 4.34
C GLY A 150 9.18 14.76 5.61
N LEU A 151 10.28 14.03 5.51
CA LEU A 151 11.26 13.92 6.58
C LEU A 151 12.01 15.24 6.78
N GLY A 152 12.28 15.57 8.04
CA GLY A 152 13.06 16.76 8.40
C GLY A 152 14.50 16.69 7.88
N GLU A 153 15.09 15.49 7.83
CA GLU A 153 16.42 15.24 7.33
C GLU A 153 16.46 13.95 6.50
N GLN A 154 17.29 13.92 5.45
CA GLN A 154 17.48 12.71 4.66
C GLN A 154 18.10 11.60 5.53
N PRO A 155 17.58 10.36 5.49
CA PRO A 155 18.19 9.25 6.23
C PRO A 155 19.59 8.92 5.72
N ALA A 156 20.42 8.36 6.59
CA ALA A 156 21.76 7.91 6.23
C ALA A 156 21.72 6.77 5.19
N ASP A 157 22.75 6.67 4.33
CA ASP A 157 22.85 5.62 3.31
C ASP A 157 22.81 4.19 3.86
N SER A 158 23.18 3.99 5.14
CA SER A 158 23.05 2.70 5.81
C SER A 158 21.60 2.20 5.94
N ALA A 159 20.62 3.10 5.83
CA ALA A 159 19.20 2.79 5.86
C ALA A 159 18.60 2.60 4.45
N LEU A 160 19.39 2.77 3.38
CA LEU A 160 18.92 2.65 1.99
C LEU A 160 18.56 1.20 1.65
N LEU A 161 17.33 0.99 1.18
CA LEU A 161 16.84 -0.32 0.75
C LEU A 161 16.78 -0.45 -0.78
N GLY A 162 16.66 0.67 -1.49
CA GLY A 162 16.64 0.70 -2.95
C GLY A 162 16.06 1.99 -3.51
N THR A 163 15.83 2.00 -4.82
CA THR A 163 15.21 3.13 -5.53
C THR A 163 13.80 2.73 -5.97
N VAL A 164 12.87 3.66 -5.79
CA VAL A 164 11.47 3.56 -6.23
C VAL A 164 11.32 4.43 -7.47
N GLU A 165 10.69 3.91 -8.51
CA GLU A 165 10.37 4.71 -9.69
C GLU A 165 9.12 5.54 -9.42
N PHE A 166 9.27 6.87 -9.45
CA PHE A 166 8.17 7.81 -9.30
C PHE A 166 7.75 8.38 -10.66
N THR A 167 6.47 8.25 -11.00
CA THR A 167 5.91 8.75 -12.26
C THR A 167 4.55 9.42 -12.04
N GLY A 168 4.02 10.07 -13.08
CA GLY A 168 2.67 10.63 -13.07
C GLY A 168 2.57 12.04 -12.46
N TRP A 169 3.68 12.64 -12.05
CA TRP A 169 3.69 14.08 -11.74
C TRP A 169 3.15 14.86 -12.93
N ARG A 170 2.19 15.74 -12.68
CA ARG A 170 1.45 16.43 -13.76
C ARG A 170 0.33 15.65 -14.43
N THR A 171 -0.16 14.60 -13.78
CA THR A 171 -1.27 13.79 -14.28
C THR A 171 -2.24 13.46 -13.14
N PRO A 172 -3.48 13.02 -13.45
CA PRO A 172 -4.44 12.59 -12.44
C PRO A 172 -4.04 11.36 -11.61
N GLU A 173 -2.87 10.78 -11.85
CA GLU A 173 -2.36 9.63 -11.10
C GLU A 173 -0.89 9.83 -10.73
N LEU A 174 -0.50 9.61 -9.46
CA LEU A 174 0.92 9.48 -9.08
C LEU A 174 1.22 8.02 -8.83
N THR A 175 2.32 7.51 -9.36
CA THR A 175 2.69 6.11 -9.18
C THR A 175 4.08 5.98 -8.57
N PHE A 176 4.18 5.15 -7.53
CA PHE A 176 5.40 4.68 -6.89
C PHE A 176 5.56 3.20 -7.21
N ASP A 177 6.52 2.86 -8.07
CA ASP A 177 6.84 1.49 -8.45
C ASP A 177 8.09 1.01 -7.72
N PHE A 178 7.91 -0.01 -6.87
CA PHE A 178 8.95 -0.59 -6.02
C PHE A 178 9.80 -1.63 -6.80
N GLY A 179 9.39 -1.97 -8.02
CA GLY A 179 10.12 -2.85 -8.92
C GLY A 179 10.31 -4.27 -8.39
N SER A 180 11.37 -4.91 -8.89
CA SER A 180 11.79 -6.25 -8.44
C SER A 180 12.98 -6.23 -7.49
N SER A 181 13.70 -5.11 -7.40
CA SER A 181 14.88 -4.95 -6.55
C SER A 181 14.54 -4.69 -5.09
N ILE A 182 13.35 -4.18 -4.79
CA ILE A 182 12.88 -3.95 -3.43
C ILE A 182 11.95 -5.10 -3.03
N ALA A 183 12.28 -5.75 -1.91
CA ALA A 183 11.49 -6.84 -1.35
C ALA A 183 10.81 -6.40 -0.04
N LEU A 184 9.90 -5.41 -0.14
CA LEU A 184 9.15 -4.95 1.02
C LEU A 184 8.00 -5.92 1.30
N THR A 185 8.11 -6.67 2.41
CA THR A 185 7.12 -7.68 2.79
C THR A 185 6.04 -7.06 3.68
N LEU A 186 4.77 -7.26 3.33
CA LEU A 186 3.62 -6.75 4.08
C LEU A 186 3.00 -7.91 4.89
N PRO A 187 3.09 -7.88 6.24
CA PRO A 187 2.64 -8.99 7.07
C PRO A 187 1.11 -9.07 7.18
N THR A 188 0.43 -7.94 7.39
CA THR A 188 -1.03 -7.91 7.55
C THR A 188 -1.63 -6.62 7.03
N ASP A 189 -1.23 -5.49 7.59
CA ASP A 189 -1.82 -4.19 7.31
C ASP A 189 -0.72 -3.29 6.76
N LEU A 190 -1.10 -2.35 5.88
CA LEU A 190 -0.22 -1.31 5.37
C LEU A 190 -0.93 0.01 5.55
N THR A 191 -0.39 0.85 6.42
CA THR A 191 -0.78 2.25 6.55
C THR A 191 0.15 3.10 5.71
N LEU A 192 -0.42 3.99 4.91
CA LEU A 192 0.32 4.93 4.07
C LEU A 192 0.02 6.36 4.47
N GLY A 193 1.04 7.19 4.50
CA GLY A 193 0.94 8.64 4.68
C GLY A 193 1.54 9.35 3.49
N PHE A 194 0.76 10.16 2.78
CA PHE A 194 1.27 10.96 1.67
C PHE A 194 0.55 12.30 1.55
N THR A 195 1.30 13.31 1.14
CA THR A 195 0.75 14.58 0.70
C THR A 195 1.74 15.33 -0.20
N VAL A 196 1.28 16.37 -0.88
CA VAL A 196 2.15 17.34 -1.58
C VAL A 196 2.70 18.39 -0.61
N ASN A 197 3.67 19.18 -1.04
CA ASN A 197 4.36 20.17 -0.18
C ASN A 197 3.49 21.27 0.44
N CYS A 198 2.28 21.53 -0.06
CA CYS A 198 1.32 22.44 0.58
C CYS A 198 0.41 21.76 1.60
N ALA A 199 0.40 20.43 1.65
CA ALA A 199 -0.53 19.66 2.46
C ALA A 199 -2.02 19.97 2.24
N ASN A 200 -2.38 20.54 1.08
CA ASN A 200 -3.76 20.93 0.76
C ASN A 200 -4.75 19.79 0.95
N ASP A 201 -4.29 18.59 0.66
CA ASP A 201 -5.03 17.36 0.83
C ASP A 201 -4.06 16.26 1.25
N VAL A 202 -4.49 15.35 2.11
CA VAL A 202 -3.59 14.41 2.79
C VAL A 202 -4.21 13.02 2.75
N VAL A 203 -3.42 12.04 2.31
CA VAL A 203 -3.85 10.66 2.35
C VAL A 203 -3.23 10.01 3.57
N TYR A 204 -4.08 9.43 4.42
CA TYR A 204 -3.70 8.57 5.53
C TYR A 204 -4.63 7.35 5.55
N GLU A 205 -4.21 6.22 5.01
CA GLU A 205 -5.10 5.09 4.80
C GLU A 205 -4.44 3.76 5.19
N THR A 206 -5.20 2.92 5.89
CA THR A 206 -4.78 1.56 6.24
C THR A 206 -5.50 0.56 5.35
N VAL A 207 -4.75 -0.21 4.57
CA VAL A 207 -5.28 -1.36 3.83
C VAL A 207 -4.90 -2.67 4.49
N ARG A 208 -5.84 -3.62 4.49
CA ARG A 208 -5.56 -4.99 4.92
C ARG A 208 -5.10 -5.84 3.76
N VAL A 209 -3.87 -6.31 3.83
CA VAL A 209 -3.25 -7.21 2.86
C VAL A 209 -3.56 -8.65 3.26
N HIS A 210 -4.73 -9.13 2.85
CA HIS A 210 -5.09 -10.54 3.00
C HIS A 210 -4.64 -11.33 1.78
N THR A 211 -3.38 -11.78 1.78
CA THR A 211 -2.93 -12.74 0.77
C THR A 211 -3.50 -14.12 1.10
N PRO A 212 -4.41 -14.69 0.29
CA PRO A 212 -4.96 -16.01 0.57
C PRO A 212 -3.82 -17.03 0.58
N GLU A 213 -3.65 -17.75 1.70
CA GLU A 213 -2.63 -18.79 1.76
C GLU A 213 -2.92 -19.87 0.70
N PRO A 214 -2.04 -20.08 -0.30
CA PRO A 214 -2.28 -21.06 -1.36
C PRO A 214 -2.51 -22.47 -0.81
N ALA A 215 -1.85 -22.79 0.31
CA ALA A 215 -2.02 -24.04 1.02
C ALA A 215 -3.42 -24.23 1.61
N SER A 216 -4.06 -23.16 2.09
CA SER A 216 -5.41 -23.22 2.67
C SER A 216 -6.46 -23.52 1.59
N MET A 217 -6.33 -22.94 0.40
CA MET A 217 -7.20 -23.26 -0.74
C MET A 217 -6.96 -24.69 -1.26
N LEU A 218 -5.70 -25.14 -1.31
CA LEU A 218 -5.37 -26.51 -1.68
C LEU A 218 -5.88 -27.53 -0.66
N LEU A 219 -5.72 -27.26 0.63
CA LEU A 219 -6.19 -28.12 1.71
C LEU A 219 -7.72 -28.20 1.71
N LEU A 220 -8.42 -27.09 1.50
CA LEU A 220 -9.87 -27.06 1.33
C LEU A 220 -10.30 -27.90 0.11
N GLY A 221 -9.65 -27.68 -1.05
CA GLY A 221 -9.95 -28.42 -2.27
C GLY A 221 -9.71 -29.93 -2.11
N THR A 222 -8.56 -30.32 -1.57
CA THR A 222 -8.22 -31.73 -1.32
C THR A 222 -9.11 -32.37 -0.25
N GLY A 223 -9.49 -31.62 0.79
CA GLY A 223 -10.44 -32.03 1.82
C GLY A 223 -11.83 -32.34 1.24
N LEU A 224 -12.36 -31.48 0.37
CA LEU A 224 -13.65 -31.68 -0.30
C LEU A 224 -13.63 -32.92 -1.21
N VAL A 225 -12.54 -33.14 -1.95
CA VAL A 225 -12.36 -34.34 -2.78
C VAL A 225 -12.32 -35.60 -1.90
N GLY A 226 -11.61 -35.55 -0.76
CA GLY A 226 -11.58 -36.63 0.22
C GLY A 226 -12.97 -36.98 0.77
N LEU A 227 -13.75 -35.96 1.14
CA LEU A 227 -15.12 -36.10 1.65
C LEU A 227 -16.05 -36.74 0.61
N ALA A 228 -15.99 -36.28 -0.65
CA ALA A 228 -16.79 -36.83 -1.74
C ALA A 228 -16.44 -38.31 -2.00
N GLY A 229 -15.15 -38.64 -1.97
CA GLY A 229 -14.67 -40.03 -2.10
C GLY A 229 -15.19 -40.93 -0.97
N TRP A 230 -15.20 -40.44 0.26
CA TRP A 230 -15.74 -41.16 1.42
C TRP A 230 -17.26 -41.36 1.33
N ALA A 231 -18.01 -40.33 0.95
CA ALA A 231 -19.47 -40.41 0.79
C ALA A 231 -19.88 -41.46 -0.26
N LYS A 232 -19.14 -41.54 -1.38
CA LYS A 232 -19.37 -42.55 -2.42
C LYS A 232 -19.15 -43.97 -1.92
N ARG A 233 -18.13 -44.21 -1.10
CA ARG A 233 -17.87 -45.52 -0.49
C ARG A 233 -19.02 -45.98 0.42
N ARG A 234 -19.58 -45.08 1.22
CA ARG A 234 -20.72 -45.39 2.10
C ARG A 234 -21.97 -45.83 1.34
N LYS A 235 -22.29 -45.20 0.19
CA LYS A 235 -23.44 -45.60 -0.63
C LYS A 235 -23.33 -47.02 -1.22
N GLY A 236 -22.12 -47.58 -1.33
CA GLY A 236 -21.89 -48.91 -1.89
C GLY A 236 -21.97 -50.07 -0.88
N GLN A 237 -21.96 -49.79 0.43
CA GLN A 237 -22.07 -50.82 1.46
C GLN A 237 -23.54 -51.19 1.65
N LYS A 238 -23.98 -52.30 1.04
CA LYS A 238 -25.29 -52.87 1.35
C LYS A 238 -25.31 -53.27 2.83
N PRO A 239 -26.35 -52.93 3.60
CA PRO A 239 -26.49 -53.43 4.96
C PRO A 239 -26.49 -54.95 4.91
N GLN A 240 -25.58 -55.58 5.67
CA GLN A 240 -25.65 -57.02 5.91
C GLN A 240 -26.86 -57.25 6.81
N ALA A 241 -27.88 -57.89 6.24
CA ALA A 241 -29.07 -58.36 6.95
C ALA A 241 -28.81 -59.74 7.54
#